data_AF-A0A2W7Q345-F1
#
_entry.id   AF-A0A2W7Q345-F1
#
_cell.length_a   1.000
_cell.length_b   1.000
_cell.length_c   1.000
_cell.angle_alpha   90.00
_cell.angle_beta   90.00
_cell.angle_gamma   90.00
#
_symmetry.space_group_name_H-M   'P 1'
#
loop_
_entity.id
_entity.type
_entity.pdbx_description
1 polymer ?
#
loop_
_entity_poly.entity_id
_entity_poly.type
_entity_poly.pdbx_seq_one_letter_code
_entity_poly.pdbx_strand_id
1 'polypeptide(L)'
;MHHTPFIALLVALTSLTCCCTAQNRTAESPQHTTRLNVRYTPDDSTRVTQLLTTCSTAPDSLPATIIHLARQFMGTPYVAATLEGNDPEQLVVNLRELDCTTFVENVTALARCVHNQQTTFDDFCNALTTLRYRNGIIDGYPSRLHYFTEWLLNNRSRNLIELPGEQFAPALFRPSVSFMSTHPDKYKALTANPAFVPLIARAEQYISQQQLRYIPKERLAEYEGHLREGDIIAITTAIPGLDISHVGIACFVNQRLHMIHASSTLKKVVVTDKPLANYLAGIRSNTGIVVARVRGEKKGAK
;
A
#
# COMPACT_ATOMS: atom_id res chain seq x y z
N MET A 1 42.20 -74.59 50.22
CA MET A 1 42.66 -73.84 51.40
C MET A 1 41.67 -72.71 51.67
N HIS A 2 41.10 -72.72 52.88
CA HIS A 2 40.38 -71.68 53.63
C HIS A 2 39.13 -70.96 53.07
N HIS A 3 38.00 -71.33 53.70
CA HIS A 3 36.96 -70.52 54.37
C HIS A 3 36.27 -69.30 53.70
N THR A 4 34.93 -69.41 53.67
CA THR A 4 33.84 -68.39 53.75
C THR A 4 34.01 -67.41 54.94
N PRO A 5 33.23 -66.31 55.18
CA PRO A 5 31.82 -66.04 54.79
C PRO A 5 31.37 -64.54 54.54
N PHE A 6 30.07 -64.36 54.23
CA PHE A 6 29.10 -63.27 54.55
C PHE A 6 29.54 -61.81 54.87
N ILE A 7 28.82 -60.81 54.32
CA ILE A 7 27.88 -59.87 55.01
C ILE A 7 27.41 -58.76 54.05
N ALA A 8 26.14 -58.38 54.19
CA ALA A 8 25.39 -57.36 53.47
C ALA A 8 25.72 -55.90 53.85
N LEU A 9 25.44 -54.95 52.94
CA LEU A 9 24.99 -53.61 53.34
C LEU A 9 24.02 -52.99 52.31
N LEU A 10 22.86 -52.60 52.84
CA LEU A 10 21.77 -51.81 52.24
C LEU A 10 22.24 -50.37 51.97
N VAL A 11 21.88 -49.79 50.82
CA VAL A 11 21.44 -48.38 50.71
C VAL A 11 20.32 -48.30 49.67
N ALA A 12 19.15 -47.86 50.13
CA ALA A 12 17.99 -47.55 49.32
C ALA A 12 18.13 -46.14 48.71
N LEU A 13 17.75 -45.96 47.45
CA LEU A 13 17.33 -44.67 46.92
C LEU A 13 16.27 -44.89 45.84
N THR A 14 15.03 -44.60 46.23
CA THR A 14 13.85 -44.48 45.38
C THR A 14 13.98 -43.23 44.51
N SER A 15 13.90 -43.40 43.18
CA SER A 15 13.68 -42.28 42.26
C SER A 15 12.32 -42.43 41.60
N LEU A 16 11.50 -41.41 41.86
CA LEU A 16 10.14 -41.21 41.37
C LEU A 16 10.11 -41.18 39.84
N THR A 17 9.16 -41.94 39.29
CA THR A 17 8.61 -41.78 37.95
C THR A 17 7.88 -40.43 37.85
N CYS A 18 8.42 -39.49 37.07
CA CYS A 18 7.71 -38.29 36.66
C CYS A 18 7.21 -38.46 35.22
N CYS A 19 5.95 -38.85 35.07
CA CYS A 19 5.19 -38.70 33.84
C CYS A 19 5.02 -37.21 33.54
N CYS A 20 5.82 -36.65 32.61
CA CYS A 20 5.51 -35.37 31.99
C CYS A 20 4.60 -35.61 30.78
N THR A 21 3.31 -35.37 30.96
CA THR A 21 2.34 -35.23 29.89
C THR A 21 2.64 -33.95 29.11
N ALA A 22 2.92 -34.10 27.81
CA ALA A 22 3.09 -32.99 26.89
C ALA A 22 1.75 -32.26 26.70
N GLN A 23 1.59 -31.10 27.34
CA GLN A 23 0.50 -30.17 27.03
C GLN A 23 0.88 -29.37 25.78
N ASN A 24 0.22 -29.71 24.68
CA ASN A 24 0.13 -28.92 23.46
C ASN A 24 -0.44 -27.53 23.81
N ARG A 25 0.42 -26.53 23.97
CA ARG A 25 0.02 -25.12 23.94
C ARG A 25 0.03 -24.67 22.49
N THR A 26 -1.14 -24.63 21.89
CA THR A 26 -1.37 -23.82 20.69
C THR A 26 -1.04 -22.38 21.05
N ALA A 27 0.06 -21.86 20.51
CA ALA A 27 0.38 -20.45 20.58
C ALA A 27 -0.65 -19.70 19.72
N GLU A 28 -1.71 -19.21 20.35
CA GLU A 28 -2.53 -18.15 19.76
C GLU A 28 -1.66 -16.90 19.62
N SER A 29 -1.45 -16.47 18.38
CA SER A 29 -0.84 -15.18 18.08
C SER A 29 -1.69 -14.08 18.72
N PRO A 30 -1.14 -13.20 19.57
CA PRO A 30 -1.89 -12.10 20.12
C PRO A 30 -2.27 -11.16 18.96
N GLN A 31 -3.56 -11.09 18.63
CA GLN A 31 -4.10 -9.98 17.88
C GLN A 31 -4.04 -8.76 18.79
N HIS A 32 -2.92 -8.05 18.72
CA HIS A 32 -2.77 -6.78 19.39
C HIS A 32 -3.52 -5.71 18.59
N THR A 33 -4.84 -5.63 18.77
CA THR A 33 -5.64 -4.49 18.32
C THR A 33 -5.37 -3.33 19.28
N THR A 34 -4.17 -2.74 19.18
CA THR A 34 -3.97 -1.37 19.66
C THR A 34 -4.97 -0.51 18.90
N ARG A 35 -5.87 0.19 19.61
CA ARG A 35 -6.70 1.24 19.00
C ARG A 35 -5.74 2.18 18.28
N LEU A 36 -5.78 2.18 16.94
CA LEU A 36 -5.03 3.13 16.15
C LEU A 36 -5.50 4.53 16.59
N ASN A 37 -4.56 5.41 16.95
CA ASN A 37 -4.88 6.83 16.99
C ASN A 37 -5.11 7.25 15.53
N VAL A 38 -6.37 7.51 15.18
CA VAL A 38 -6.77 7.90 13.83
C VAL A 38 -7.30 9.33 13.89
N ARG A 39 -6.79 10.20 13.02
CA ARG A 39 -7.28 11.56 12.81
C ARG A 39 -8.26 11.57 11.64
N TYR A 40 -9.51 11.89 11.92
CA TYR A 40 -10.61 11.96 10.96
C TYR A 40 -11.71 12.87 11.51
N THR A 41 -12.72 13.22 10.71
CA THR A 41 -13.96 13.83 11.23
C THR A 41 -15.13 12.85 11.10
N PRO A 42 -16.26 13.06 11.79
CA PRO A 42 -17.44 12.21 11.65
C PRO A 42 -17.89 11.99 10.20
N ASP A 43 -17.80 13.01 9.34
CA ASP A 43 -18.16 12.89 7.93
C ASP A 43 -17.30 11.87 7.19
N ASP A 44 -16.00 11.76 7.54
CA ASP A 44 -15.10 10.79 6.94
C ASP A 44 -15.53 9.36 7.31
N SER A 45 -15.78 9.09 8.59
CA SER A 45 -16.14 7.74 9.04
C SER A 45 -17.54 7.33 8.58
N THR A 46 -18.50 8.25 8.58
CA THR A 46 -19.84 8.03 8.00
C THR A 46 -19.74 7.72 6.52
N ARG A 47 -18.97 8.51 5.74
CA ARG A 47 -18.80 8.28 4.30
C ARG A 47 -18.13 6.95 4.01
N VAL A 48 -17.09 6.57 4.75
CA VAL A 48 -16.45 5.25 4.62
C VAL A 48 -17.47 4.14 4.86
N THR A 49 -18.18 4.19 5.98
CA THR A 49 -19.16 3.15 6.35
C THR A 49 -20.28 3.04 5.31
N GLN A 50 -20.77 4.18 4.81
CA GLN A 50 -21.74 4.21 3.72
C GLN A 50 -21.19 3.55 2.45
N LEU A 51 -19.98 3.89 2.02
CA LEU A 51 -19.38 3.31 0.82
C LEU A 51 -19.17 1.79 0.96
N LEU A 52 -18.68 1.34 2.12
CA LEU A 52 -18.48 -0.08 2.37
C LEU A 52 -19.81 -0.86 2.38
N THR A 53 -20.82 -0.37 3.09
CA THR A 53 -22.12 -1.06 3.21
C THR A 53 -22.88 -1.10 1.89
N THR A 54 -22.90 0.01 1.13
CA THR A 54 -23.61 0.09 -0.15
C THR A 54 -22.95 -0.71 -1.25
N CYS A 55 -21.62 -0.83 -1.25
CA CYS A 55 -20.89 -1.60 -2.26
C CYS A 55 -20.74 -3.09 -1.92
N SER A 56 -20.97 -3.50 -0.66
CA SER A 56 -20.86 -4.91 -0.24
C SER A 56 -22.03 -5.80 -0.68
N THR A 57 -23.13 -5.20 -1.18
CA THR A 57 -24.35 -5.94 -1.56
C THR A 57 -24.39 -6.35 -3.03
N ALA A 58 -23.45 -5.88 -3.86
CA ALA A 58 -23.36 -6.23 -5.28
C ALA A 58 -22.26 -7.28 -5.53
N PRO A 59 -22.53 -8.39 -6.25
CA PRO A 59 -21.51 -9.36 -6.66
C PRO A 59 -20.71 -8.82 -7.85
N ASP A 60 -19.98 -7.73 -7.64
CA ASP A 60 -19.09 -7.15 -8.66
C ASP A 60 -17.68 -7.74 -8.54
N SER A 61 -17.04 -7.93 -9.69
CA SER A 61 -15.60 -8.26 -9.72
C SER A 61 -14.79 -7.13 -9.07
N LEU A 62 -13.66 -7.44 -8.44
CA LEU A 62 -12.79 -6.44 -7.81
C LEU A 62 -12.45 -5.25 -8.75
N PRO A 63 -12.12 -5.45 -10.05
CA PRO A 63 -11.97 -4.36 -11.01
C PRO A 63 -13.19 -3.43 -11.09
N ALA A 64 -14.40 -3.99 -11.19
CA ALA A 64 -15.64 -3.22 -11.24
C ALA A 64 -15.88 -2.47 -9.93
N THR A 65 -15.63 -3.10 -8.78
CA THR A 65 -15.71 -2.45 -7.46
C THR A 65 -14.75 -1.26 -7.35
N ILE A 66 -13.51 -1.40 -7.81
CA ILE A 66 -12.51 -0.32 -7.82
C ILE A 66 -13.02 0.86 -8.64
N ILE A 67 -13.52 0.61 -9.85
CA ILE A 67 -14.04 1.69 -10.72
C ILE A 67 -15.27 2.35 -10.15
N HIS A 68 -16.20 1.56 -9.60
CA HIS A 68 -17.37 2.09 -8.94
C HIS A 68 -16.97 3.04 -7.81
N LEU A 69 -16.09 2.60 -6.91
CA LEU A 69 -15.60 3.41 -5.79
C LEU A 69 -14.80 4.62 -6.26
N ALA A 70 -13.92 4.48 -7.26
CA ALA A 70 -13.18 5.59 -7.83
C ALA A 70 -14.12 6.70 -8.35
N ARG A 71 -15.24 6.31 -8.98
CA ARG A 71 -16.24 7.26 -9.48
C ARG A 71 -16.99 7.99 -8.36
N GLN A 72 -17.10 7.42 -7.16
CA GLN A 72 -17.70 8.10 -6.00
C GLN A 72 -16.87 9.31 -5.52
N PHE A 73 -15.62 9.43 -5.95
CA PHE A 73 -14.75 10.57 -5.63
C PHE A 73 -14.71 11.63 -6.73
N MET A 74 -15.42 11.45 -7.84
CA MET A 74 -15.44 12.45 -8.92
C MET A 74 -15.87 13.82 -8.41
N GLY A 75 -15.08 14.85 -8.71
CA GLY A 75 -15.32 16.21 -8.23
C GLY A 75 -14.79 16.51 -6.83
N THR A 76 -14.31 15.53 -6.06
CA THR A 76 -13.67 15.77 -4.75
C THR A 76 -12.48 16.72 -4.92
N PRO A 77 -12.39 17.80 -4.13
CA PRO A 77 -11.31 18.78 -4.21
C PRO A 77 -9.91 18.18 -4.11
N TYR A 78 -9.00 18.73 -4.92
CA TYR A 78 -7.57 18.44 -4.78
C TYR A 78 -6.94 19.33 -3.72
N VAL A 79 -6.32 18.74 -2.70
CA VAL A 79 -5.53 19.45 -1.69
C VAL A 79 -4.26 18.66 -1.43
N ALA A 80 -3.11 19.31 -1.56
CA ALA A 80 -1.82 18.70 -1.25
C ALA A 80 -1.57 18.68 0.27
N ALA A 81 -0.72 17.75 0.72
CA ALA A 81 -0.22 17.74 2.09
C ALA A 81 -1.31 17.57 3.18
N THR A 82 -2.42 16.91 2.86
CA THR A 82 -3.52 16.63 3.81
C THR A 82 -3.11 15.70 4.96
N LEU A 83 -2.01 14.95 4.78
CA LEU A 83 -1.42 14.06 5.79
C LEU A 83 -0.30 14.73 6.62
N GLU A 84 0.04 15.99 6.32
CA GLU A 84 1.14 16.71 6.99
C GLU A 84 0.68 17.45 8.25
N GLY A 85 1.63 17.82 9.12
CA GLY A 85 1.31 18.51 10.39
C GLY A 85 0.60 17.60 11.38
N ASN A 86 1.08 16.35 11.43
CA ASN A 86 0.47 15.24 12.13
C ASN A 86 1.54 14.54 12.97
N ASP A 87 2.21 15.28 13.86
CA ASP A 87 3.26 14.77 14.74
C ASP A 87 2.71 14.55 16.17
N PRO A 88 2.91 13.37 16.80
CA PRO A 88 3.54 12.17 16.22
C PRO A 88 2.72 11.57 15.07
N GLU A 89 3.40 10.99 14.07
CA GLU A 89 2.75 10.36 12.90
C GLU A 89 1.67 9.37 13.36
N GLN A 90 0.47 9.55 12.82
CA GLN A 90 -0.72 8.76 13.09
C GLN A 90 -1.55 8.62 11.81
N LEU A 91 -2.46 7.65 11.75
CA LEU A 91 -3.28 7.48 10.54
C LEU A 91 -4.20 8.70 10.36
N VAL A 92 -4.13 9.36 9.21
CA VAL A 92 -5.10 10.39 8.81
C VAL A 92 -6.07 9.84 7.78
N VAL A 93 -7.37 9.93 8.05
CA VAL A 93 -8.43 9.64 7.08
C VAL A 93 -9.10 10.93 6.68
N ASN A 94 -8.98 11.28 5.39
CA ASN A 94 -9.66 12.41 4.77
C ASN A 94 -10.21 11.97 3.40
N LEU A 95 -11.54 11.95 3.27
CA LEU A 95 -12.23 11.64 2.00
C LEU A 95 -12.80 12.89 1.32
N ARG A 96 -12.72 14.05 1.98
CA ARG A 96 -13.22 15.34 1.48
C ARG A 96 -12.21 16.04 0.58
N GLU A 97 -10.93 15.81 0.82
CA GLU A 97 -9.82 16.50 0.17
C GLU A 97 -8.71 15.49 -0.09
N LEU A 98 -8.29 15.39 -1.35
CA LEU A 98 -7.38 14.33 -1.79
C LEU A 98 -6.23 14.89 -2.61
N ASP A 99 -5.07 14.26 -2.51
CA ASP A 99 -4.09 14.31 -3.57
C ASP A 99 -4.14 13.03 -4.40
N CYS A 100 -3.23 12.88 -5.38
CA CYS A 100 -3.22 11.72 -6.25
C CYS A 100 -3.00 10.42 -5.48
N THR A 101 -2.10 10.43 -4.48
CA THR A 101 -1.73 9.25 -3.71
C THR A 101 -2.85 8.89 -2.74
N THR A 102 -3.36 9.84 -1.97
CA THR A 102 -4.45 9.56 -1.02
C THR A 102 -5.72 9.11 -1.73
N PHE A 103 -5.99 9.59 -2.94
CA PHE A 103 -7.07 9.07 -3.78
C PHE A 103 -6.89 7.58 -4.10
N VAL A 104 -5.73 7.19 -4.62
CA VAL A 104 -5.45 5.77 -4.96
C VAL A 104 -5.48 4.89 -3.71
N GLU A 105 -4.89 5.34 -2.61
CA GLU A 105 -4.88 4.58 -1.35
C GLU A 105 -6.29 4.39 -0.79
N ASN A 106 -7.10 5.45 -0.73
CA ASN A 106 -8.46 5.37 -0.19
C ASN A 106 -9.34 4.45 -1.04
N VAL A 107 -9.29 4.56 -2.38
CA VAL A 107 -10.06 3.68 -3.27
C VAL A 107 -9.59 2.23 -3.14
N THR A 108 -8.28 2.00 -3.08
CA THR A 108 -7.72 0.64 -2.93
C THR A 108 -8.11 0.02 -1.59
N ALA A 109 -8.06 0.78 -0.49
CA ALA A 109 -8.48 0.33 0.83
C ALA A 109 -9.96 -0.03 0.85
N LEU A 110 -10.84 0.85 0.35
CA LEU A 110 -12.28 0.61 0.25
C LEU A 110 -12.59 -0.63 -0.59
N ALA A 111 -11.99 -0.75 -1.78
CA ALA A 111 -12.25 -1.86 -2.68
C ALA A 111 -11.83 -3.21 -2.09
N ARG A 112 -10.70 -3.23 -1.37
CA ARG A 112 -10.25 -4.43 -0.66
C ARG A 112 -11.18 -4.79 0.49
N CYS A 113 -11.63 -3.82 1.28
CA CYS A 113 -12.61 -4.07 2.35
C CYS A 113 -13.92 -4.63 1.78
N VAL A 114 -14.48 -4.01 0.75
CA VAL A 114 -15.70 -4.48 0.07
C VAL A 114 -15.52 -5.92 -0.45
N HIS A 115 -14.42 -6.19 -1.15
CA HIS A 115 -14.12 -7.53 -1.67
C HIS A 115 -13.99 -8.58 -0.55
N ASN A 116 -13.45 -8.17 0.61
CA ASN A 116 -13.29 -9.02 1.79
C ASN A 116 -14.53 -9.02 2.71
N GLN A 117 -15.66 -8.42 2.29
CA GLN A 117 -16.90 -8.30 3.07
C GLN A 117 -16.71 -7.58 4.43
N GLN A 118 -15.72 -6.70 4.48
CA GLN A 118 -15.43 -5.85 5.62
C GLN A 118 -16.19 -4.53 5.49
N THR A 119 -16.97 -4.19 6.52
CA THR A 119 -17.98 -3.12 6.42
C THR A 119 -17.81 -2.02 7.46
N THR A 120 -16.83 -2.15 8.36
CA THR A 120 -16.65 -1.19 9.46
C THR A 120 -15.60 -0.12 9.12
N PHE A 121 -15.67 1.02 9.81
CA PHE A 121 -14.65 2.05 9.71
C PHE A 121 -13.26 1.55 10.17
N ASP A 122 -13.22 0.69 11.19
CA ASP A 122 -11.98 0.12 11.70
C ASP A 122 -11.32 -0.82 10.68
N ASP A 123 -12.11 -1.61 9.94
CA ASP A 123 -11.60 -2.43 8.83
C ASP A 123 -10.91 -1.56 7.77
N PHE A 124 -11.54 -0.45 7.40
CA PHE A 124 -10.96 0.51 6.46
C PHE A 124 -9.68 1.13 7.02
N CYS A 125 -9.65 1.54 8.29
CA CYS A 125 -8.45 2.08 8.93
C CYS A 125 -7.29 1.08 8.90
N ASN A 126 -7.57 -0.20 9.17
CA ASN A 126 -6.59 -1.27 9.10
C ASN A 126 -6.07 -1.49 7.67
N ALA A 127 -6.98 -1.50 6.68
CA ALA A 127 -6.61 -1.65 5.27
C ALA A 127 -5.76 -0.46 4.79
N LEU A 128 -6.15 0.77 5.13
CA LEU A 128 -5.42 1.98 4.76
C LEU A 128 -4.04 2.03 5.44
N THR A 129 -3.96 1.70 6.72
CA THR A 129 -2.67 1.61 7.44
C THR A 129 -1.73 0.61 6.79
N THR A 130 -2.27 -0.55 6.40
CA THR A 130 -1.54 -1.63 5.72
C THR A 130 -0.95 -1.17 4.38
N LEU A 131 -1.67 -0.33 3.64
CA LEU A 131 -1.26 0.20 2.34
C LEU A 131 -0.23 1.34 2.47
N ARG A 132 -0.46 2.27 3.39
CA ARG A 132 0.23 3.56 3.48
C ARG A 132 1.58 3.49 4.22
N TYR A 133 1.70 2.58 5.17
CA TYR A 133 2.88 2.49 6.04
C TYR A 133 3.67 1.22 5.75
N ARG A 134 5.00 1.31 5.85
CA ARG A 134 5.92 0.20 5.66
C ARG A 134 5.56 -0.93 6.62
N ASN A 135 5.33 -2.13 6.08
CA ASN A 135 4.83 -3.29 6.82
C ASN A 135 3.50 -3.06 7.57
N GLY A 136 2.80 -1.95 7.33
CA GLY A 136 1.57 -1.57 8.03
C GLY A 136 1.82 -1.09 9.45
N ILE A 137 3.03 -0.61 9.74
CA ILE A 137 3.43 -0.16 11.07
C ILE A 137 3.66 1.34 11.03
N ILE A 138 2.94 2.07 11.87
CA ILE A 138 3.14 3.51 12.06
C ILE A 138 4.27 3.67 13.06
N ASP A 139 5.42 4.17 12.60
CA ASP A 139 6.66 4.36 13.36
C ASP A 139 7.32 5.66 12.91
N GLY A 140 6.64 6.76 13.22
CA GLY A 140 7.04 8.10 12.80
C GLY A 140 6.90 8.37 11.30
N TYR A 141 7.18 9.61 10.91
CA TYR A 141 7.08 10.08 9.52
C TYR A 141 7.83 9.18 8.51
N PRO A 142 9.03 8.64 8.81
CA PRO A 142 9.75 7.78 7.86
C PRO A 142 9.10 6.42 7.61
N SER A 143 8.14 5.96 8.43
CA SER A 143 7.43 4.71 8.18
C SER A 143 6.38 4.83 7.09
N ARG A 144 5.91 6.05 6.78
CA ARG A 144 5.02 6.31 5.65
C ARG A 144 5.76 6.12 4.32
N LEU A 145 5.11 5.48 3.35
CA LEU A 145 5.68 5.14 2.05
C LEU A 145 5.60 6.35 1.10
N HIS A 146 6.54 7.30 1.25
CA HIS A 146 6.52 8.57 0.51
C HIS A 146 6.90 8.44 -0.98
N TYR A 147 7.78 7.50 -1.31
CA TYR A 147 8.12 7.18 -2.70
C TYR A 147 7.20 6.09 -3.22
N PHE A 148 6.51 6.35 -4.33
CA PHE A 148 5.47 5.43 -4.80
C PHE A 148 6.06 4.10 -5.31
N THR A 149 7.31 4.04 -5.76
CA THR A 149 7.97 2.74 -6.02
C THR A 149 8.09 1.91 -4.74
N GLU A 150 8.40 2.53 -3.61
CA GLU A 150 8.40 1.81 -2.33
C GLU A 150 7.00 1.34 -1.95
N TRP A 151 5.99 2.19 -2.16
CA TRP A 151 4.59 1.82 -1.99
C TRP A 151 4.23 0.58 -2.80
N LEU A 152 4.62 0.54 -4.08
CA LEU A 152 4.40 -0.62 -4.96
C LEU A 152 5.12 -1.87 -4.45
N LEU A 153 6.38 -1.75 -4.03
CA LEU A 153 7.18 -2.90 -3.60
C LEU A 153 6.70 -3.48 -2.27
N ASN A 154 6.39 -2.62 -1.29
CA ASN A 154 5.83 -3.00 0.00
C ASN A 154 4.47 -3.69 -0.18
N ASN A 155 3.58 -3.11 -0.98
CA ASN A 155 2.25 -3.68 -1.16
C ASN A 155 2.26 -4.95 -2.02
N ARG A 156 3.23 -5.11 -2.93
CA ARG A 156 3.48 -6.37 -3.64
C ARG A 156 3.98 -7.47 -2.70
N SER A 157 4.96 -7.19 -1.84
CA SER A 157 5.52 -8.20 -0.92
C SER A 157 4.46 -8.71 0.07
N ARG A 158 3.48 -7.87 0.38
CA ARG A 158 2.30 -8.19 1.20
C ARG A 158 1.14 -8.82 0.42
N ASN A 159 1.31 -9.11 -0.87
CA ASN A 159 0.32 -9.73 -1.73
C ASN A 159 -0.99 -8.91 -1.88
N LEU A 160 -0.94 -7.59 -1.69
CA LEU A 160 -2.09 -6.70 -1.81
C LEU A 160 -2.29 -6.22 -3.25
N ILE A 161 -1.19 -6.18 -4.00
CA ILE A 161 -1.16 -5.87 -5.42
C ILE A 161 -0.23 -6.86 -6.12
N GLU A 162 -0.40 -7.02 -7.43
CA GLU A 162 0.56 -7.64 -8.33
C GLU A 162 1.13 -6.60 -9.29
N LEU A 163 2.39 -6.78 -9.69
CA LEU A 163 3.00 -5.99 -10.77
C LEU A 163 3.04 -6.90 -12.01
N PRO A 164 2.29 -6.58 -13.08
CA PRO A 164 2.28 -7.39 -14.29
C PRO A 164 3.69 -7.59 -14.88
N GLY A 165 3.96 -8.81 -15.35
CA GLY A 165 5.28 -9.24 -15.84
C GLY A 165 5.63 -8.74 -17.26
N GLU A 166 6.65 -9.36 -17.86
CA GLU A 166 7.26 -8.91 -19.14
C GLU A 166 6.28 -8.80 -20.31
N GLN A 167 5.30 -9.70 -20.37
CA GLN A 167 4.26 -9.70 -21.41
C GLN A 167 3.39 -8.42 -21.41
N PHE A 168 3.39 -7.67 -20.30
CA PHE A 168 2.62 -6.44 -20.12
C PHE A 168 3.45 -5.17 -20.29
N ALA A 169 4.72 -5.21 -19.90
CA ALA A 169 5.55 -4.03 -19.73
C ALA A 169 6.96 -4.31 -20.28
N PRO A 170 7.27 -3.80 -21.49
CA PRO A 170 8.40 -4.30 -22.28
C PRO A 170 9.76 -3.83 -21.77
N ALA A 171 9.81 -2.74 -21.01
CA ALA A 171 11.05 -2.08 -20.63
C ALA A 171 11.31 -2.18 -19.12
N LEU A 172 12.58 -2.00 -18.74
CA LEU A 172 13.00 -1.92 -17.35
C LEU A 172 13.02 -0.46 -16.89
N PHE A 173 12.35 -0.21 -15.77
CA PHE A 173 12.43 1.03 -15.02
C PHE A 173 13.38 0.83 -13.84
N ARG A 174 14.38 1.73 -13.75
CA ARG A 174 15.35 1.78 -12.66
C ARG A 174 15.14 3.10 -11.93
N PRO A 175 14.41 3.12 -10.81
CA PRO A 175 14.22 4.35 -10.05
C PRO A 175 15.58 4.86 -9.56
N SER A 176 15.75 6.18 -9.57
CA SER A 176 16.88 6.86 -8.96
C SER A 176 16.32 7.94 -8.05
N VAL A 177 16.20 7.60 -6.77
CA VAL A 177 15.52 8.46 -5.79
C VAL A 177 16.50 9.01 -4.78
N SER A 178 16.35 10.29 -4.46
CA SER A 178 17.17 11.03 -3.50
C SER A 178 16.55 12.36 -3.07
N PHE A 179 15.38 12.72 -3.62
CA PHE A 179 14.86 14.08 -3.56
C PHE A 179 14.58 14.55 -2.13
N MET A 180 13.93 13.72 -1.31
CA MET A 180 13.57 14.08 0.07
C MET A 180 14.80 14.27 0.95
N SER A 181 15.77 13.35 0.94
CA SER A 181 16.95 13.47 1.79
C SER A 181 17.89 14.61 1.38
N THR A 182 17.88 14.98 0.09
CA THR A 182 18.67 16.10 -0.46
C THR A 182 17.96 17.46 -0.38
N HIS A 183 16.65 17.49 -0.12
CA HIS A 183 15.85 18.70 0.05
C HIS A 183 14.96 18.64 1.31
N PRO A 184 15.53 18.40 2.51
CA PRO A 184 14.74 18.22 3.73
C PRO A 184 13.97 19.48 4.14
N ASP A 185 14.41 20.66 3.70
CA ASP A 185 13.77 21.97 3.90
C ASP A 185 12.36 22.07 3.27
N LYS A 186 12.08 21.23 2.27
CA LYS A 186 10.75 21.18 1.62
C LYS A 186 9.71 20.41 2.42
N TYR A 187 10.12 19.69 3.48
CA TYR A 187 9.27 18.79 4.24
C TYR A 187 9.28 19.19 5.72
N LYS A 188 8.12 19.63 6.23
CA LYS A 188 7.97 20.10 7.62
C LYS A 188 8.47 19.08 8.63
N ALA A 189 8.14 17.80 8.45
CA ALA A 189 8.56 16.73 9.34
C ALA A 189 10.08 16.51 9.35
N LEU A 190 10.75 16.67 8.20
CA LEU A 190 12.21 16.52 8.10
C LEU A 190 12.95 17.75 8.65
N THR A 191 12.37 18.93 8.47
CA THR A 191 12.89 20.17 9.08
C THR A 191 12.75 20.13 10.61
N ALA A 192 11.60 19.69 11.12
CA ALA A 192 11.35 19.58 12.56
C ALA A 192 12.18 18.47 13.21
N ASN A 193 12.45 17.38 12.48
CA ASN A 193 13.17 16.22 12.99
C ASN A 193 14.30 15.79 12.03
N PRO A 194 15.48 16.44 12.07
CA PRO A 194 16.61 16.11 11.19
C PRO A 194 17.08 14.65 11.28
N ALA A 195 16.81 13.96 12.40
CA ALA A 195 17.10 12.54 12.58
C ALA A 195 16.30 11.63 11.61
N PHE A 196 15.23 12.12 11.00
CA PHE A 196 14.47 11.40 9.98
C PHE A 196 15.16 11.36 8.61
N VAL A 197 16.02 12.34 8.31
CA VAL A 197 16.74 12.43 7.03
C VAL A 197 17.54 11.16 6.70
N PRO A 198 18.39 10.61 7.60
CA PRO A 198 19.12 9.38 7.30
C PRO A 198 18.20 8.15 7.16
N LEU A 199 17.01 8.14 7.77
CA LEU A 199 16.05 7.04 7.60
C LEU A 199 15.41 7.08 6.21
N ILE A 200 15.05 8.26 5.74
CA ILE A 200 14.58 8.48 4.36
C ILE A 200 15.69 8.14 3.35
N ALA A 201 16.93 8.56 3.59
CA ALA A 201 18.06 8.24 2.71
C ALA A 201 18.31 6.72 2.57
N ARG A 202 18.11 5.94 3.63
CA ARG A 202 18.19 4.47 3.55
C ARG A 202 17.08 3.87 2.68
N ALA A 203 15.85 4.38 2.82
CA ALA A 203 14.75 3.97 1.95
C ALA A 203 15.06 4.31 0.48
N GLU A 204 15.59 5.51 0.22
CA GLU A 204 16.00 5.95 -1.12
C GLU A 204 17.08 5.04 -1.73
N GLN A 205 18.08 4.64 -0.95
CA GLN A 205 19.12 3.69 -1.36
C GLN A 205 18.52 2.33 -1.71
N TYR A 206 17.62 1.81 -0.86
CA TYR A 206 16.94 0.55 -1.12
C TYR A 206 16.14 0.60 -2.43
N ILE A 207 15.35 1.66 -2.63
CA ILE A 207 14.54 1.86 -3.84
C ILE A 207 15.44 1.95 -5.08
N SER A 208 16.54 2.70 -5.01
CA SER A 208 17.45 2.91 -6.15
C SER A 208 18.19 1.65 -6.60
N GLN A 209 18.15 0.57 -5.80
CA GLN A 209 18.69 -0.74 -6.17
C GLN A 209 17.66 -1.65 -6.86
N GLN A 210 16.40 -1.21 -6.96
CA GLN A 210 15.31 -2.02 -7.48
C GLN A 210 15.19 -1.90 -9.00
N GLN A 211 14.50 -2.87 -9.60
CA GLN A 211 14.10 -2.83 -11.01
C GLN A 211 12.64 -3.24 -11.13
N LEU A 212 11.86 -2.42 -11.83
CA LEU A 212 10.46 -2.70 -12.14
C LEU A 212 10.29 -2.78 -13.65
N ARG A 213 9.18 -3.38 -14.08
CA ARG A 213 8.75 -3.31 -15.48
C ARG A 213 7.85 -2.10 -15.67
N TYR A 214 8.02 -1.39 -16.77
CA TYR A 214 7.20 -0.25 -17.12
C TYR A 214 6.93 -0.19 -18.63
N ILE A 215 5.93 0.59 -19.02
CA ILE A 215 5.60 0.88 -20.40
C ILE A 215 6.09 2.30 -20.70
N PRO A 216 7.10 2.49 -21.56
CA PRO A 216 7.54 3.81 -22.00
C PRO A 216 6.36 4.59 -22.62
N LYS A 217 6.28 5.89 -22.38
CA LYS A 217 5.12 6.68 -22.83
C LYS A 217 4.92 6.62 -24.35
N GLU A 218 6.02 6.51 -25.11
CA GLU A 218 6.02 6.43 -26.57
C GLU A 218 5.36 5.14 -27.07
N ARG A 219 5.36 4.09 -26.25
CA ARG A 219 4.79 2.78 -26.58
C ARG A 219 3.45 2.53 -25.93
N LEU A 220 2.94 3.44 -25.08
CA LEU A 220 1.75 3.18 -24.29
C LEU A 220 0.54 2.80 -25.14
N ALA A 221 0.34 3.47 -26.28
CA ALA A 221 -0.75 3.17 -27.21
C ALA A 221 -0.77 1.71 -27.71
N GLU A 222 0.41 1.10 -27.90
CA GLU A 222 0.56 -0.31 -28.34
C GLU A 222 0.13 -1.29 -27.25
N TYR A 223 0.23 -0.90 -25.97
CA TYR A 223 -0.01 -1.77 -24.82
C TYR A 223 -1.32 -1.49 -24.09
N GLU A 224 -2.11 -0.48 -24.50
CA GLU A 224 -3.40 -0.12 -23.86
C GLU A 224 -4.32 -1.36 -23.71
N GLY A 225 -4.34 -2.26 -24.69
CA GLY A 225 -5.17 -3.47 -24.67
C GLY A 225 -4.77 -4.54 -23.65
N HIS A 226 -3.57 -4.44 -23.06
CA HIS A 226 -3.18 -5.31 -21.96
C HIS A 226 -3.75 -4.81 -20.62
N LEU A 227 -3.93 -3.50 -20.47
CA LEU A 227 -4.39 -2.89 -19.23
C LEU A 227 -5.87 -3.16 -18.98
N ARG A 228 -6.26 -3.12 -17.70
CA ARG A 228 -7.62 -3.42 -17.26
C ARG A 228 -8.18 -2.25 -16.46
N GLU A 229 -9.50 -2.12 -16.49
CA GLU A 229 -10.24 -1.30 -15.53
C GLU A 229 -9.76 -1.59 -14.11
N GLY A 230 -9.50 -0.53 -13.33
CA GLY A 230 -9.09 -0.65 -11.94
C GLY A 230 -7.60 -0.93 -11.72
N ASP A 231 -6.80 -1.11 -12.78
CA ASP A 231 -5.34 -1.14 -12.63
C ASP A 231 -4.84 0.22 -12.07
N ILE A 232 -3.95 0.18 -11.11
CA ILE A 232 -3.25 1.37 -10.58
C ILE A 232 -2.19 1.78 -11.59
N ILE A 233 -2.20 3.06 -11.97
CA ILE A 233 -1.25 3.67 -12.87
C ILE A 233 -0.30 4.55 -12.08
N ALA A 234 1.00 4.28 -12.16
CA ALA A 234 2.06 5.10 -11.59
C ALA A 234 2.89 5.71 -12.72
N ILE A 235 2.76 7.03 -12.91
CA ILE A 235 3.43 7.76 -13.98
C ILE A 235 4.87 8.05 -13.56
N THR A 236 5.82 7.41 -14.27
CA THR A 236 7.27 7.60 -14.09
C THR A 236 7.72 8.96 -14.59
N THR A 237 8.78 9.51 -13.98
CA THR A 237 9.28 10.86 -14.30
C THR A 237 10.79 10.90 -14.54
N ALA A 238 11.22 11.87 -15.34
CA ALA A 238 12.63 12.23 -15.56
C ALA A 238 13.14 13.30 -14.57
N ILE A 239 12.33 13.74 -13.61
CA ILE A 239 12.77 14.72 -12.59
C ILE A 239 13.84 14.07 -11.71
N PRO A 240 15.05 14.68 -11.58
CA PRO A 240 16.13 14.10 -10.79
C PRO A 240 15.71 13.83 -9.34
N GLY A 241 16.02 12.63 -8.85
CA GLY A 241 15.75 12.20 -7.48
C GLY A 241 14.31 11.75 -7.20
N LEU A 242 13.43 11.76 -8.21
CA LEU A 242 12.05 11.26 -8.13
C LEU A 242 11.83 10.08 -9.08
N ASP A 243 10.99 9.14 -8.67
CA ASP A 243 10.63 7.95 -9.42
C ASP A 243 9.27 8.10 -10.13
N ILE A 244 8.23 8.47 -9.37
CA ILE A 244 6.84 8.60 -9.81
C ILE A 244 6.36 10.02 -9.52
N SER A 245 5.83 10.71 -10.53
CA SER A 245 5.34 12.09 -10.37
C SER A 245 3.84 12.19 -10.15
N HIS A 246 3.08 11.17 -10.55
CA HIS A 246 1.62 11.20 -10.47
C HIS A 246 1.04 9.78 -10.50
N VAL A 247 -0.12 9.58 -9.88
CA VAL A 247 -0.81 8.29 -9.85
C VAL A 247 -2.31 8.42 -10.11
N GLY A 248 -2.94 7.31 -10.49
CA GLY A 248 -4.39 7.23 -10.68
C GLY A 248 -4.85 5.81 -10.95
N ILE A 249 -6.11 5.68 -11.35
CA ILE A 249 -6.77 4.39 -11.60
C ILE A 249 -7.16 4.33 -13.08
N ALA A 250 -6.72 3.28 -13.77
CA ALA A 250 -7.04 3.03 -15.17
C ALA A 250 -8.54 2.87 -15.36
N CYS A 251 -9.09 3.56 -16.35
CA CYS A 251 -10.45 3.33 -16.82
C CYS A 251 -10.53 3.40 -18.34
N PHE A 252 -11.59 2.87 -18.95
CA PHE A 252 -11.79 2.93 -20.40
C PHE A 252 -12.97 3.85 -20.75
N VAL A 253 -12.72 4.77 -21.67
CA VAL A 253 -13.73 5.65 -22.25
C VAL A 253 -13.69 5.44 -23.76
N ASN A 254 -14.82 5.06 -24.36
CA ASN A 254 -14.90 4.74 -25.78
C ASN A 254 -13.79 3.77 -26.25
N GLN A 255 -13.55 2.71 -25.45
CA GLN A 255 -12.52 1.68 -25.70
C GLN A 255 -11.07 2.18 -25.68
N ARG A 256 -10.83 3.42 -25.24
CA ARG A 256 -9.48 3.97 -25.06
C ARG A 256 -9.13 4.03 -23.59
N LEU A 257 -7.86 3.79 -23.27
CA LEU A 257 -7.36 3.88 -21.91
C LEU A 257 -7.36 5.35 -21.46
N HIS A 258 -7.98 5.62 -20.34
CA HIS A 258 -8.00 6.87 -19.59
C HIS A 258 -7.60 6.59 -18.14
N MET A 259 -7.56 7.63 -17.32
CA MET A 259 -7.23 7.50 -15.91
C MET A 259 -8.14 8.40 -15.06
N ILE A 260 -8.71 7.84 -14.00
CA ILE A 260 -9.34 8.60 -12.92
C ILE A 260 -8.23 9.05 -11.96
N HIS A 261 -8.14 10.34 -11.67
CA HIS A 261 -7.09 10.88 -10.82
C HIS A 261 -7.48 12.19 -10.14
N ALA A 262 -6.91 12.46 -8.97
CA ALA A 262 -6.96 13.77 -8.34
C ALA A 262 -6.00 14.74 -9.07
N SER A 263 -6.55 15.68 -9.84
CA SER A 263 -5.78 16.61 -10.67
C SER A 263 -5.43 17.88 -9.91
N SER A 264 -4.14 18.16 -9.75
CA SER A 264 -3.66 19.42 -9.17
C SER A 264 -3.93 20.62 -10.08
N THR A 265 -4.03 20.43 -11.39
CA THR A 265 -4.36 21.48 -12.37
C THR A 265 -5.85 21.81 -12.35
N LEU A 266 -6.71 20.79 -12.38
CA LEU A 266 -8.17 20.96 -12.39
C LEU A 266 -8.78 21.07 -10.99
N LYS A 267 -7.94 20.99 -9.96
CA LYS A 267 -8.28 21.13 -8.53
C LYS A 267 -9.34 20.15 -8.02
N LYS A 268 -9.48 18.99 -8.66
CA LYS A 268 -10.44 17.95 -8.28
C LYS A 268 -10.12 16.58 -8.88
N VAL A 269 -10.78 15.54 -8.39
CA VAL A 269 -10.78 14.22 -9.02
C VAL A 269 -11.56 14.26 -10.33
N VAL A 270 -10.92 13.80 -11.41
CA VAL A 270 -11.43 13.82 -12.77
C VAL A 270 -11.01 12.55 -13.52
N VAL A 271 -11.64 12.31 -14.67
CA VAL A 271 -11.09 11.43 -15.71
C VAL A 271 -10.22 12.29 -16.62
N THR A 272 -9.10 11.76 -17.11
CA THR A 272 -8.32 12.45 -18.16
C THR A 272 -9.22 12.81 -19.34
N ASP A 273 -9.11 14.03 -19.84
CA ASP A 273 -9.89 14.56 -20.97
C ASP A 273 -9.52 13.88 -22.30
N LYS A 274 -8.29 13.35 -22.37
CA LYS A 274 -7.74 12.62 -23.51
C LYS A 274 -7.33 11.19 -23.08
N PRO A 275 -7.16 10.28 -24.06
CA PRO A 275 -6.55 8.98 -23.80
C PRO A 275 -5.19 9.14 -23.10
N LEU A 276 -4.86 8.21 -22.20
CA LEU A 276 -3.72 8.29 -21.32
C LEU A 276 -2.40 8.45 -22.08
N ALA A 277 -2.24 7.79 -23.24
CA ALA A 277 -1.08 7.97 -24.11
C ALA A 277 -0.90 9.44 -24.54
N ASN A 278 -1.98 10.12 -24.94
CA ASN A 278 -1.96 11.51 -25.34
C ASN A 278 -1.75 12.46 -24.15
N TYR A 279 -2.34 12.13 -23.00
CA TYR A 279 -2.12 12.87 -21.76
C TYR A 279 -0.64 12.85 -21.34
N LEU A 280 0.00 11.67 -21.37
CA LEU A 280 1.43 11.52 -21.08
C LEU A 280 2.33 12.23 -22.10
N ALA A 281 2.00 12.15 -23.39
CA ALA A 281 2.76 12.80 -24.44
C ALA A 281 2.83 14.34 -24.28
N GLY A 282 1.78 14.94 -23.70
CA GLY A 282 1.71 16.37 -23.43
C GLY A 282 2.62 16.85 -22.28
N ILE A 283 3.20 15.96 -21.48
CA ILE A 283 4.00 16.31 -20.30
C ILE A 283 5.42 15.80 -20.50
N ARG A 284 6.37 16.73 -20.75
CA ARG A 284 7.76 16.40 -21.09
C ARG A 284 8.45 15.53 -20.04
N SER A 285 8.22 15.81 -18.75
CA SER A 285 8.86 15.11 -17.64
C SER A 285 8.37 13.68 -17.46
N ASN A 286 7.17 13.33 -17.95
CA ASN A 286 6.67 11.96 -17.84
C ASN A 286 7.47 11.06 -18.78
N THR A 287 7.82 9.85 -18.33
CA THR A 287 8.62 8.88 -19.11
C THR A 287 7.87 7.61 -19.47
N GLY A 288 6.74 7.34 -18.82
CA GLY A 288 5.98 6.10 -19.00
C GLY A 288 5.17 5.74 -17.76
N ILE A 289 4.69 4.50 -17.68
CA ILE A 289 3.88 4.02 -16.55
C ILE A 289 4.40 2.70 -15.99
N VAL A 290 4.44 2.60 -14.66
CA VAL A 290 4.40 1.33 -13.95
C VAL A 290 2.94 1.00 -13.65
N VAL A 291 2.55 -0.24 -13.87
CA VAL A 291 1.18 -0.72 -13.65
C VAL A 291 1.16 -1.65 -12.47
N ALA A 292 0.15 -1.53 -11.62
CA ALA A 292 -0.14 -2.51 -10.58
C ALA A 292 -1.61 -2.91 -10.60
N ARG A 293 -1.91 -4.15 -10.22
CA ARG A 293 -3.28 -4.66 -10.13
C ARG A 293 -3.59 -5.07 -8.71
N VAL A 294 -4.71 -4.59 -8.18
CA VAL A 294 -5.14 -4.92 -6.82
C VAL A 294 -5.51 -6.41 -6.75
N ARG A 295 -5.10 -7.06 -5.67
CA ARG A 295 -5.49 -8.46 -5.38
C ARG A 295 -6.54 -8.49 -4.29
N GLY A 296 -7.56 -9.32 -4.52
CA GLY A 296 -8.41 -9.83 -3.47
C GLY A 296 -7.67 -10.88 -2.65
N GLU A 297 -8.06 -11.11 -1.40
CA GLU A 297 -7.52 -12.25 -0.66
C GLU A 297 -7.88 -13.57 -1.35
N LYS A 298 -6.93 -14.51 -1.40
CA LYS A 298 -7.24 -15.87 -1.84
C LYS A 298 -8.18 -16.47 -0.79
N LYS A 299 -9.44 -16.75 -1.17
CA LYS A 299 -10.28 -17.69 -0.41
C LYS A 299 -9.51 -19.01 -0.28
N GLY A 300 -9.11 -19.39 0.93
CA GLY A 300 -8.49 -20.70 1.21
C GLY A 300 -7.02 -20.73 1.63
N ALA A 301 -6.50 -19.70 2.33
CA ALA A 301 -5.26 -19.82 3.09
C ALA A 301 -5.51 -19.67 4.60
N LYS A 302 -6.42 -20.48 5.11
CA LYS A 302 -6.44 -21.10 6.44
C LYS A 302 -7.43 -22.25 6.40
#